data_AF-A0A9P0BD83-F1
#
_entry.id   AF-A0A9P0BD83-F1
#
_cell.length_a   1.000
_cell.length_b   1.000
_cell.length_c   1.000
_cell.angle_alpha   90.00
_cell.angle_beta   90.00
_cell.angle_gamma   90.00
#
_symmetry.space_group_name_H-M   'P 1'
#
loop_
_entity.id
_entity.type
_entity.pdbx_description
1 polymer ?
#
loop_
_entity_poly.entity_id
_entity_poly.type
_entity_poly.pdbx_seq_one_letter_code
_entity_poly.pdbx_strand_id
1 'polypeptide(L)'
;MFSPFNKISVLFSDIEGNSEGVVDAGGPMREMFRLVIGYIRNSRMFFGEENKYITLDGEALQKEHYFKVGLIALSIIHGGPALSFFSKSLYSGVVGEGYSKTDFTLNDVENEIREKILKVDSTSSWIYKNTWKMKRFLLSLVGQP
;
A
#
# COMPACT_ATOMS: atom_id res chain seq x y z
N MET A 1 -1.60 27.31 13.37
CA MET A 1 -0.72 26.19 12.99
C MET A 1 -1.42 24.88 13.32
N PHE A 2 -1.29 23.84 12.49
CA PHE A 2 -1.86 22.53 12.78
C PHE A 2 -1.07 21.83 13.91
N SER A 3 -1.77 21.09 14.78
CA SER A 3 -1.18 20.22 15.80
C SER A 3 -1.95 18.90 15.84
N PRO A 4 -1.28 17.74 15.63
CA PRO A 4 -1.94 16.43 15.63
C PRO A 4 -2.38 15.98 17.02
N PHE A 5 -1.99 16.69 18.08
CA PHE A 5 -2.38 16.37 19.46
C PHE A 5 -3.59 17.19 19.93
N ASN A 6 -4.08 18.12 19.11
CA ASN A 6 -5.28 18.87 19.43
C ASN A 6 -6.51 17.96 19.39
N LYS A 7 -7.46 18.15 20.31
CA LYS A 7 -8.69 17.36 20.33
C LYS A 7 -9.41 17.50 18.99
N ILE A 8 -9.72 16.36 18.37
CA ILE A 8 -10.65 16.27 17.25
C ILE A 8 -12.07 16.26 17.82
N SER A 9 -12.97 17.05 17.25
CA SER A 9 -14.39 17.02 17.55
C SER A 9 -15.15 16.75 16.26
N VAL A 10 -15.94 15.69 16.23
CA VAL A 10 -16.70 15.25 15.07
C VAL A 10 -18.18 15.57 15.28
N LEU A 11 -18.80 16.16 14.26
CA LEU A 11 -20.23 16.38 14.19
C LEU A 11 -20.74 15.67 12.93
N PHE A 12 -21.58 14.66 13.10
CA PHE A 12 -22.29 14.07 11.98
C PHE A 12 -23.53 14.90 11.66
N SER A 13 -23.77 15.13 10.38
CA SER A 13 -24.94 15.80 9.86
C SER A 13 -25.60 14.97 8.77
N ASP A 14 -26.92 15.09 8.66
CA ASP A 14 -27.68 14.49 7.56
C ASP A 14 -27.51 15.27 6.24
N ILE A 15 -28.25 14.85 5.21
CA ILE A 15 -28.24 15.48 3.88
C ILE A 15 -28.84 16.90 3.88
N GLU A 16 -29.62 17.25 4.90
CA GLU A 16 -30.22 18.57 5.08
C GLU A 16 -29.30 19.49 5.93
N GLY A 17 -28.18 18.96 6.42
CA GLY A 17 -27.21 19.67 7.26
C GLY A 17 -27.60 19.72 8.74
N ASN A 18 -28.65 19.02 9.15
CA ASN A 18 -29.04 18.95 10.55
C ASN A 18 -28.07 18.04 11.30
N SER A 19 -27.56 18.51 12.42
CA SER A 19 -26.71 17.71 13.28
C SER A 19 -27.51 16.60 13.96
N GLU A 20 -26.90 15.42 14.10
CA GLU A 20 -27.46 14.31 14.89
C GLU A 20 -27.58 14.60 16.41
N GLY A 21 -27.22 15.81 16.86
CA GLY A 21 -27.56 16.32 18.19
C GLY A 21 -26.67 15.83 19.34
N VAL A 22 -25.55 15.16 19.04
CA VAL A 22 -24.65 14.58 20.05
C VAL A 22 -23.35 15.40 20.14
N VAL A 23 -23.04 15.91 21.35
CA VAL A 23 -21.74 16.53 21.65
C VAL A 23 -20.66 15.45 21.66
N ASP A 24 -19.56 15.69 20.94
CA ASP A 24 -18.47 14.73 20.85
C ASP A 24 -17.64 14.63 22.14
N ALA A 25 -18.05 13.72 23.01
CA ALA A 25 -17.29 13.22 24.16
C ALA A 25 -16.32 12.08 23.78
N GLY A 26 -16.08 11.86 22.48
CA GLY A 26 -15.21 10.84 21.91
C GLY A 26 -15.94 9.73 21.14
N GLY A 27 -17.28 9.62 21.27
CA GLY A 27 -18.08 8.64 20.54
C GLY A 27 -18.06 8.89 19.03
N PRO A 28 -18.58 10.04 18.58
CA PRO A 28 -18.53 10.46 17.17
C PRO A 28 -17.13 10.38 16.55
N MET A 29 -16.08 10.82 17.27
CA MET A 29 -14.70 10.69 16.81
C MET A 29 -14.28 9.24 16.54
N ARG A 30 -14.53 8.33 17.49
CA ARG A 30 -14.19 6.90 17.33
C ARG A 30 -14.95 6.28 16.17
N GLU A 31 -16.21 6.66 15.99
CA GLU A 31 -17.04 6.19 14.88
C GLU A 31 -16.53 6.68 13.53
N MET A 32 -16.16 7.96 13.41
CA MET A 32 -15.53 8.50 12.21
C MET A 32 -14.27 7.70 11.85
N PHE A 33 -13.38 7.44 12.81
CA PHE A 33 -12.20 6.64 12.54
C PHE A 33 -12.55 5.19 12.15
N ARG A 34 -13.52 4.56 12.80
CA ARG A 34 -14.00 3.22 12.41
C ARG A 34 -14.45 3.18 10.95
N LEU A 35 -15.23 4.17 10.52
CA LEU A 35 -15.71 4.29 9.14
C LEU A 35 -14.55 4.52 8.16
N VAL A 36 -13.65 5.45 8.47
CA VAL A 36 -12.48 5.76 7.62
C VAL A 36 -11.57 4.54 7.48
N ILE A 37 -11.23 3.87 8.59
CA ILE A 37 -10.38 2.68 8.57
C ILE A 37 -11.06 1.54 7.80
N GLY A 38 -12.37 1.36 7.96
CA GLY A 38 -13.14 0.39 7.19
C GLY A 38 -13.15 0.67 5.68
N TYR A 39 -13.29 1.95 5.30
CA TYR A 39 -13.19 2.37 3.90
C TYR A 39 -11.80 2.11 3.33
N ILE A 40 -10.75 2.49 4.06
CA ILE A 40 -9.35 2.28 3.65
C ILE A 40 -9.07 0.80 3.43
N ARG A 41 -9.47 -0.07 4.36
CA ARG A 41 -9.28 -1.53 4.28
C ARG A 41 -9.85 -2.13 2.99
N ASN A 42 -10.99 -1.61 2.53
CA ASN A 42 -11.72 -2.11 1.37
C ASN A 42 -11.48 -1.29 0.09
N SER A 43 -10.55 -0.34 0.13
CA SER A 43 -10.22 0.49 -1.03
C SER A 43 -9.34 -0.26 -2.04
N ARG A 44 -9.30 0.25 -3.27
CA ARG A 44 -8.43 -0.26 -4.35
C ARG A 44 -6.92 -0.04 -4.09
N MET A 45 -6.56 0.70 -3.05
CA MET A 45 -5.16 0.90 -2.67
C MET A 45 -4.50 -0.37 -2.12
N PHE A 46 -5.31 -1.37 -1.77
CA PHE A 46 -4.83 -2.61 -1.18
C PHE A 46 -5.44 -3.85 -1.84
N PHE A 47 -4.67 -4.94 -1.85
CA PHE A 47 -5.11 -6.27 -2.25
C PHE A 47 -4.89 -7.28 -1.12
N GLY A 48 -5.46 -8.49 -1.26
CA GLY A 48 -5.48 -9.52 -0.22
C GLY A 48 -6.78 -9.49 0.59
N GLU A 49 -7.09 -10.57 1.29
CA GLU A 49 -8.36 -10.75 2.01
C GLU A 49 -8.22 -10.34 3.49
N GLU A 50 -7.55 -11.18 4.28
CA GLU A 50 -7.29 -10.94 5.70
C GLU A 50 -6.15 -9.94 5.90
N ASN A 51 -5.01 -10.24 5.28
CA ASN A 51 -3.82 -9.41 5.27
C ASN A 51 -3.79 -8.59 3.98
N LYS A 52 -3.73 -7.27 4.14
CA LYS A 52 -3.72 -6.30 3.07
C LYS A 52 -2.30 -5.88 2.72
N TYR A 53 -2.00 -5.96 1.45
CA TYR A 53 -0.76 -5.50 0.83
C TYR A 53 -1.06 -4.27 0.00
N ILE A 54 -0.09 -3.37 -0.14
CA ILE A 54 -0.27 -2.18 -0.97
C ILE A 54 -0.19 -2.55 -2.45
N THR A 55 -1.11 -2.03 -3.26
CA THR A 55 -1.02 -2.08 -4.73
C THR A 55 -0.92 -0.66 -5.27
N LEU A 56 -0.50 -0.51 -6.54
CA LEU A 56 -0.43 0.78 -7.22
C LEU A 56 -1.67 0.97 -8.09
N ASP A 57 -2.64 1.71 -7.59
CA ASP A 57 -3.83 2.12 -8.33
C ASP A 57 -3.66 3.57 -8.82
N GLY A 58 -3.73 3.74 -10.15
CA GLY A 58 -3.47 5.03 -10.80
C GLY A 58 -4.52 6.09 -10.48
N GLU A 59 -5.77 5.69 -10.30
CA GLU A 59 -6.86 6.62 -9.95
C GLU A 59 -6.72 7.10 -8.49
N ALA A 60 -6.40 6.18 -7.59
CA ALA A 60 -6.12 6.48 -6.19
C ALA A 60 -4.89 7.37 -6.04
N LEU A 61 -3.86 7.19 -6.87
CA LEU A 61 -2.70 8.07 -6.91
C LEU A 61 -3.08 9.48 -7.39
N GLN A 62 -3.81 9.58 -8.51
CA GLN A 62 -4.24 10.86 -9.07
C GLN A 62 -5.16 11.64 -8.12
N LYS A 63 -6.02 10.95 -7.36
CA LYS A 63 -6.94 11.55 -6.38
C LYS A 63 -6.34 11.71 -4.98
N GLU A 64 -5.02 11.48 -4.85
CA GLU A 64 -4.24 11.59 -3.61
C GLU A 64 -4.79 10.72 -2.47
N HIS A 65 -5.42 9.59 -2.77
CA HIS A 65 -5.97 8.71 -1.74
C HIS A 65 -4.86 8.13 -0.85
N TYR A 66 -3.70 7.78 -1.40
CA TYR A 66 -2.56 7.32 -0.61
C TYR A 66 -2.06 8.36 0.40
N PHE A 67 -2.15 9.65 0.05
CA PHE A 67 -1.84 10.73 0.99
C PHE A 67 -2.89 10.79 2.11
N LYS A 68 -4.18 10.68 1.76
CA LYS A 68 -5.31 10.69 2.71
C LYS A 68 -5.30 9.49 3.66
N VAL A 69 -4.73 8.36 3.26
CA VAL A 69 -4.49 7.20 4.16
C VAL A 69 -3.62 7.58 5.36
N GLY A 70 -2.81 8.65 5.27
CA GLY A 70 -2.08 9.21 6.41
C GLY A 70 -2.96 9.61 7.60
N LEU A 71 -4.28 9.81 7.40
CA LEU A 71 -5.25 10.01 8.48
C LEU A 71 -5.25 8.88 9.52
N ILE A 72 -4.74 7.69 9.16
CA ILE A 72 -4.58 6.60 10.13
C ILE A 72 -3.67 7.00 11.30
N ALA A 73 -2.65 7.83 11.07
CA ALA A 73 -1.80 8.31 12.16
C ALA A 73 -2.62 9.06 13.23
N LEU A 74 -3.61 9.85 12.80
CA LEU A 74 -4.55 10.52 13.71
C LEU A 74 -5.46 9.52 14.43
N SER A 75 -5.91 8.46 13.75
CA SER A 75 -6.66 7.37 14.40
C SER A 75 -5.87 6.80 15.56
N ILE A 76 -4.58 6.51 15.37
CA ILE A 76 -3.73 5.96 16.43
C ILE A 76 -3.54 6.95 17.58
N ILE A 77 -3.19 8.20 17.27
CA ILE A 77 -2.94 9.26 18.28
C ILE A 77 -4.18 9.50 19.16
N HIS A 78 -5.37 9.46 18.59
CA HIS A 78 -6.62 9.76 19.28
C HIS A 78 -7.37 8.53 19.82
N GLY A 79 -6.74 7.34 19.81
CA GLY A 79 -7.34 6.11 20.36
C GLY A 79 -8.48 5.52 19.51
N GLY A 80 -8.47 5.81 18.21
CA GLY A 80 -9.26 5.10 17.21
C GLY A 80 -8.75 3.67 16.95
N PRO A 81 -9.43 2.91 16.06
CA PRO A 81 -9.06 1.53 15.77
C PRO A 81 -7.68 1.41 15.12
N ALA A 82 -6.98 0.33 15.48
CA ALA A 82 -5.66 -0.02 14.95
C ALA A 82 -5.74 -0.64 13.54
N LEU A 83 -4.62 -0.63 12.82
CA LEU A 83 -4.45 -1.25 11.50
C LEU A 83 -4.20 -2.76 11.61
N SER A 84 -5.17 -3.51 12.13
CA SER A 84 -5.04 -4.97 12.29
C SER A 84 -5.00 -5.75 10.98
N PHE A 85 -5.24 -5.09 9.84
CA PHE A 85 -5.34 -5.72 8.52
C PHE A 85 -4.11 -5.51 7.64
N PHE A 86 -3.10 -4.74 8.05
CA PHE A 86 -1.88 -4.63 7.25
C PHE A 86 -1.09 -5.93 7.29
N SER A 87 -0.57 -6.37 6.14
CA SER A 87 0.41 -7.44 6.11
C SER A 87 1.64 -7.05 6.95
N LYS A 88 2.37 -8.05 7.43
CA LYS A 88 3.57 -7.82 8.25
C LYS A 88 4.60 -6.95 7.53
N SER A 89 4.85 -7.22 6.24
CA SER A 89 5.75 -6.44 5.39
C SER A 89 5.27 -5.00 5.23
N LEU A 90 3.98 -4.78 4.94
CA LEU A 90 3.43 -3.44 4.82
C LEU A 90 3.53 -2.66 6.13
N TYR A 91 3.21 -3.28 7.26
CA TYR A 91 3.35 -2.67 8.58
C TYR A 91 4.81 -2.29 8.86
N SER A 92 5.76 -3.21 8.63
CA SER A 92 7.19 -2.94 8.79
C SER A 92 7.69 -1.80 7.91
N GLY A 93 7.18 -1.70 6.67
CA GLY A 93 7.56 -0.66 5.72
C GLY A 93 6.99 0.72 6.04
N VAL A 94 5.74 0.79 6.50
CA VAL A 94 5.02 2.06 6.77
C VAL A 94 5.29 2.58 8.18
N VAL A 95 5.25 1.70 9.19
CA VAL A 95 5.28 2.05 10.62
C VAL A 95 6.61 1.66 11.27
N GLY A 96 7.22 0.56 10.81
CA GLY A 96 8.43 -0.01 11.39
C GLY A 96 9.72 0.66 10.93
N GLU A 97 10.67 -0.14 10.46
CA GLU A 97 12.03 0.31 10.11
C GLU A 97 12.11 1.06 8.77
N GLY A 98 10.99 1.14 8.04
CA GLY A 98 10.89 1.82 6.76
C GLY A 98 11.08 0.87 5.57
N TYR A 99 10.70 1.35 4.38
CA TYR A 99 10.74 0.57 3.14
C TYR A 99 12.14 0.05 2.77
N SER A 100 13.20 0.79 3.09
CA SER A 100 14.58 0.41 2.75
C SER A 100 15.12 -0.75 3.58
N LYS A 101 14.49 -1.05 4.72
CA LYS A 101 14.91 -2.11 5.66
C LYS A 101 13.93 -3.27 5.72
N THR A 102 12.80 -3.15 5.02
CA THR A 102 11.78 -4.19 4.96
C THR A 102 12.08 -5.13 3.81
N ASP A 103 12.07 -6.44 4.10
CA ASP A 103 12.20 -7.46 3.07
C ASP A 103 10.85 -7.65 2.35
N PHE A 104 10.78 -7.15 1.12
CA PHE A 104 9.63 -7.35 0.23
C PHE A 104 9.93 -8.48 -0.75
N THR A 105 9.02 -9.43 -0.81
CA THR A 105 9.12 -10.63 -1.65
C THR A 105 8.10 -10.56 -2.79
N LEU A 106 8.20 -11.50 -3.75
CA LEU A 106 7.19 -11.63 -4.79
C LEU A 106 5.78 -11.89 -4.23
N ASN A 107 5.67 -12.45 -3.02
CA ASN A 107 4.38 -12.69 -2.38
C ASN A 107 3.66 -11.40 -1.97
N ASP A 108 4.39 -10.29 -1.83
CA ASP A 108 3.88 -8.97 -1.50
C ASP A 108 3.34 -8.21 -2.72
N VAL A 109 3.40 -8.83 -3.90
CA VAL A 109 2.95 -8.28 -5.17
C VAL A 109 1.73 -9.05 -5.68
N GLU A 110 0.76 -8.33 -6.22
CA GLU A 110 -0.46 -8.91 -6.81
C GLU A 110 -0.13 -9.89 -7.94
N ASN A 111 -0.88 -10.99 -8.03
CA ASN A 111 -0.56 -12.12 -8.92
C ASN A 111 -0.36 -11.69 -10.38
N GLU A 112 -1.21 -10.82 -10.91
CA GLU A 112 -1.11 -10.35 -12.30
C GLU A 112 0.23 -9.63 -12.56
N ILE A 113 0.66 -8.79 -11.61
CA ILE A 113 1.93 -8.07 -11.71
C ILE A 113 3.09 -9.05 -11.52
N ARG A 114 2.98 -9.98 -10.57
CA ARG A 114 3.98 -11.03 -10.31
C ARG A 114 4.24 -11.86 -11.57
N GLU A 115 3.20 -12.29 -12.27
CA GLU A 115 3.32 -13.04 -13.52
C GLU A 115 4.05 -12.25 -14.61
N LYS A 116 3.74 -10.94 -14.73
CA LYS A 116 4.44 -10.05 -15.67
C LYS A 116 5.92 -9.91 -15.32
N ILE A 117 6.26 -9.74 -14.04
CA ILE A 117 7.65 -9.68 -13.56
C ILE A 117 8.39 -10.97 -13.91
N LEU A 118 7.81 -12.13 -13.61
CA LEU A 118 8.41 -13.44 -13.89
C LEU A 118 8.63 -13.66 -15.38
N LYS A 119 7.70 -13.22 -16.24
CA LYS A 119 7.84 -13.31 -17.70
C LYS A 119 8.98 -12.42 -18.22
N VAL A 120 9.12 -11.20 -17.68
CA VAL A 120 10.22 -10.30 -18.06
C VAL A 120 11.56 -10.90 -17.64
N ASP A 121 11.64 -11.49 -16.46
CA ASP A 121 12.85 -12.12 -15.95
C ASP A 121 13.25 -13.36 -16.78
N SER A 122 12.29 -14.23 -17.10
CA SER A 122 12.54 -15.40 -17.94
C SER A 122 13.00 -15.02 -19.34
N THR A 123 12.43 -13.95 -19.91
CA THR A 123 12.78 -13.45 -21.23
C THR A 123 14.18 -12.86 -21.23
N SER A 124 14.52 -12.06 -20.22
CA SER A 124 15.86 -11.50 -20.03
C SER A 124 16.90 -12.61 -19.94
N SER A 125 16.64 -13.63 -19.11
CA SER A 125 17.48 -14.82 -18.99
C SER A 125 17.68 -15.56 -20.31
N TRP A 126 16.61 -15.71 -21.11
CA TRP A 126 16.69 -16.33 -22.43
C TRP A 126 17.56 -15.53 -23.40
N ILE A 127 17.41 -14.19 -23.44
CA ILE A 127 18.19 -13.30 -24.31
C ILE A 127 19.67 -13.44 -23.97
N TYR A 128 20.04 -13.27 -22.69
CA TYR A 128 21.43 -13.40 -22.25
C TYR A 128 22.03 -14.75 -22.67
N LYS A 129 21.33 -15.86 -22.38
CA LYS A 129 21.82 -17.20 -22.74
C LYS A 129 22.04 -17.36 -24.24
N ASN A 130 21.13 -16.85 -25.09
CA ASN A 130 21.25 -16.99 -26.54
C ASN A 130 22.33 -16.07 -27.14
N THR A 131 22.46 -14.84 -26.66
CA THR A 131 23.55 -13.95 -27.08
C THR A 131 24.91 -14.53 -26.71
N TRP A 132 25.05 -15.09 -25.50
CA TRP A 132 26.28 -15.78 -25.08
C TRP A 132 26.59 -17.01 -25.94
N LYS A 133 25.59 -17.86 -26.22
CA LYS A 133 25.76 -19.01 -27.12
C LYS A 133 26.22 -18.57 -28.51
N MET A 134 25.62 -17.53 -29.07
CA MET A 134 25.95 -17.01 -30.39
C MET A 134 27.36 -16.40 -30.44
N LYS A 135 27.76 -15.60 -29.43
CA LYS A 135 29.14 -15.08 -29.32
C LYS A 135 30.17 -16.22 -29.23
N ARG A 136 29.90 -17.26 -28.44
CA ARG A 136 30.80 -18.41 -28.31
C ARG A 136 30.92 -19.20 -29.61
N PHE A 137 29.82 -19.37 -30.34
CA PHE A 137 29.82 -20.00 -31.65
C PHE A 137 30.67 -19.19 -32.65
N LEU A 138 30.47 -17.87 -32.74
CA LEU A 138 31.28 -17.01 -33.61
C LEU A 138 32.78 -17.06 -33.27
N LEU A 139 33.14 -17.03 -31.98
CA LEU A 139 34.54 -17.15 -31.55
C LEU A 139 35.17 -18.50 -31.95
N SER A 140 34.39 -19.59 -31.98
CA SER A 140 34.90 -20.88 -32.44
C SER A 140 35.13 -20.94 -33.96
N LEU A 141 34.43 -20.11 -34.74
CA LEU A 141 34.58 -20.03 -36.19
C LEU A 141 35.76 -19.16 -36.64
N VAL A 142 36.12 -18.16 -35.84
CA VAL A 142 37.23 -17.24 -36.17
C VAL A 142 38.61 -17.85 -35.85
N GLY A 143 38.65 -18.97 -35.12
CA GLY A 143 39.89 -19.61 -34.67
C GLY A 143 40.57 -18.77 -33.58
N GLN A 144 40.93 -19.40 -32.46
CA GLN A 144 41.91 -18.77 -31.56
C GLN A 144 43.26 -18.74 -32.28
N PRO A 145 44.09 -17.68 -32.11
CA PRO A 145 45.48 -17.73 -32.54
C PRO A 145 46.24 -18.87 -31.86
#